data_AF-A0A2E1WY00-F1
#
_entry.id   AF-A0A2E1WY00-F1
#
_cell.length_a   1.000
_cell.length_b   1.000
_cell.length_c   1.000
_cell.angle_alpha   90.00
_cell.angle_beta   90.00
_cell.angle_gamma   90.00
#
_symmetry.space_group_name_H-M   'P 1'
#
loop_
_entity.id
_entity.type
_entity.pdbx_description
1 polymer ?
#
loop_
_entity_poly.entity_id
_entity_poly.type
_entity_poly.pdbx_seq_one_letter_code
_entity_poly.pdbx_strand_id
1 'polypeptide(L)' 'MKDIKSFLIGFLMCACMFLFMGQMEGTNYSGRYELGVNNDNLYAMDKMTGQTWYRAEHDGELVWKESVKRYQFRNKFGY' A
#
# COMPACT_ATOMS: atom_id res chain seq x y z
N MET A 1 -24.00 -3.79 42.35
CA MET A 1 -22.81 -4.51 41.82
C MET A 1 -23.00 -5.10 40.42
N LYS A 2 -24.23 -5.39 39.97
CA LYS A 2 -24.47 -5.94 38.62
C LYS A 2 -24.44 -4.85 37.54
N ASP A 3 -24.88 -3.64 37.90
CA ASP A 3 -25.03 -2.52 36.95
C ASP A 3 -23.69 -1.91 36.53
N ILE A 4 -22.77 -1.74 37.49
CA ILE A 4 -21.41 -1.25 37.22
C ILE A 4 -20.62 -2.22 36.32
N LYS A 5 -20.83 -3.53 36.50
CA LYS A 5 -20.19 -4.56 35.66
C LYS A 5 -20.74 -4.54 34.24
N SER A 6 -22.05 -4.35 34.10
CA SER A 6 -22.70 -4.19 32.79
C SER A 6 -22.22 -2.94 32.05
N PHE A 7 -22.08 -1.82 32.76
CA PHE A 7 -21.54 -0.57 32.21
C PHE A 7 -20.08 -0.72 31.74
N LEU A 8 -19.23 -1.38 32.52
CA LEU A 8 -17.83 -1.64 32.16
C LEU A 8 -17.71 -2.55 30.92
N ILE A 9 -18.57 -3.56 30.80
CA ILE A 9 -18.62 -4.44 29.62
C ILE A 9 -19.07 -3.65 28.38
N GLY A 10 -20.04 -2.75 28.51
CA GLY A 10 -20.46 -1.87 27.41
C GLY A 10 -19.37 -0.90 26.98
N PHE A 11 -18.66 -0.29 27.93
CA PHE A 11 -17.53 0.59 27.65
C PHE A 11 -16.37 -0.16 26.98
N LEU A 12 -16.05 -1.36 27.46
CA LEU A 12 -15.00 -2.22 26.89
C LEU A 12 -15.35 -2.67 25.47
N MET A 13 -16.59 -3.10 25.22
CA MET A 13 -17.07 -3.47 23.87
C MET A 13 -16.97 -2.30 22.89
N CYS A 14 -17.33 -1.09 23.32
CA CYS A 14 -17.21 0.12 22.50
C CYS A 14 -15.73 0.45 22.21
N ALA A 15 -14.86 0.39 23.22
CA ALA A 15 -13.43 0.59 23.06
C ALA A 15 -12.78 -0.45 22.13
N CYS A 16 -13.16 -1.72 22.24
CA CYS A 16 -12.68 -2.79 21.36
C CYS A 16 -13.09 -2.55 19.90
N MET A 17 -14.31 -2.05 19.64
CA MET A 17 -14.76 -1.73 18.28
C MET A 17 -13.89 -0.64 17.63
N PHE A 18 -13.46 0.36 18.39
CA PHE A 18 -12.53 1.39 17.91
C PHE A 18 -11.12 0.84 17.63
N LEU A 19 -10.64 -0.12 18.43
CA LEU A 19 -9.34 -0.75 18.19
C LEU A 19 -9.33 -1.59 16.90
N PHE A 20 -10.43 -2.30 16.59
CA PHE A 20 -10.54 -3.08 15.36
C PHE A 20 -10.75 -2.22 14.11
N MET A 21 -11.50 -1.12 14.20
CA MET A 21 -11.68 -0.20 13.06
C MET A 21 -10.40 0.59 12.71
N GLY A 22 -9.50 0.81 13.66
CA GLY A 22 -8.22 1.51 13.44
C GLY A 22 -7.11 0.65 12.85
N GLN A 23 -7.28 -0.68 12.80
CA GLN A 23 -6.27 -1.63 12.32
C GLN A 23 -6.59 -2.25 10.96
N MET A 24 -7.50 -1.67 10.16
CA MET A 24 -7.51 -2.01 8.74
C MET A 24 -6.12 -1.68 8.20
N GLU A 25 -5.40 -2.71 7.76
CA GLU A 25 -4.21 -2.58 6.93
C GLU A 25 -4.62 -1.87 5.63
N GLY A 26 -4.87 -0.56 5.73
CA GLY A 26 -4.67 0.32 4.63
C GLY A 26 -3.20 0.16 4.32
N THR A 27 -2.89 -0.59 3.25
CA THR A 27 -1.72 -0.32 2.47
C THR A 27 -1.83 1.15 2.08
N ASN A 28 -1.35 2.01 2.99
CA ASN A 28 -1.22 3.43 2.81
C ASN A 28 -0.16 3.57 1.74
N TYR A 29 -0.60 3.45 0.50
CA TYR A 29 0.16 3.91 -0.62
C TYR A 29 0.22 5.42 -0.49
N SER A 30 1.15 5.94 0.33
CA SER A 30 1.48 7.35 0.29
C SER A 30 2.01 7.62 -1.12
N GLY A 31 1.31 8.49 -1.85
CA GLY A 31 1.56 8.75 -3.27
C GLY A 31 1.09 7.63 -4.22
N ARG A 32 0.63 8.03 -5.41
CA ARG A 32 0.21 7.12 -6.49
C ARG A 32 1.36 6.27 -7.05
N TYR A 33 2.57 6.82 -7.01
CA TYR A 33 3.75 6.20 -7.58
C TYR A 33 4.70 5.74 -6.48
N GLU A 34 5.35 4.59 -6.71
CA GLU A 34 6.49 4.13 -5.91
C GLU A 34 7.74 4.13 -6.79
N LEU A 35 8.84 4.60 -6.21
CA LEU A 35 10.14 4.67 -6.88
C LEU A 35 11.02 3.52 -6.39
N GLY A 36 11.59 2.76 -7.32
CA GLY A 36 12.54 1.70 -7.04
C GLY A 36 13.84 1.93 -7.80
N VAL A 37 14.97 1.59 -7.20
CA VAL A 37 16.29 1.67 -7.85
C VAL A 37 16.89 0.28 -7.87
N ASN A 38 17.45 -0.13 -9.00
CA ASN A 38 18.40 -1.24 -9.08
C ASN A 38 19.77 -0.71 -9.51
N ASN A 39 20.75 -1.60 -9.68
CA ASN A 39 22.12 -1.23 -10.00
C ASN A 39 22.27 -0.39 -11.27
N ASP A 40 21.32 -0.49 -12.20
CA ASP A 40 21.44 0.10 -13.54
C ASP A 40 20.40 1.18 -13.83
N ASN A 41 19.26 1.20 -13.12
CA ASN A 41 18.09 2.00 -13.49
C ASN A 41 17.22 2.45 -12.30
N LEU A 42 16.53 3.57 -12.52
CA LEU A 42 15.41 4.06 -11.70
C LEU A 42 14.09 3.63 -12.36
N TYR A 43 13.18 3.10 -11.53
CA TYR A 43 11.85 2.66 -11.91
C TYR A 43 10.79 3.45 -11.15
N ALA A 44 9.69 3.75 -11.82
CA ALA A 44 8.48 4.28 -11.22
C ALA A 44 7.33 3.29 -11.47
N MET A 45 6.55 2.98 -10.45
CA MET A 45 5.39 2.09 -10.56
C MET A 45 4.12 2.81 -10.13
N ASP A 46 3.10 2.82 -10.99
CA ASP A 46 1.75 3.23 -10.61
C ASP A 46 1.11 2.09 -9.83
N LYS A 47 0.90 2.32 -8.54
CA LYS A 47 0.38 1.32 -7.60
C LYS A 47 -1.09 0.98 -7.86
N MET A 48 -1.82 1.84 -8.57
CA MET A 48 -3.23 1.62 -8.91
C MET A 48 -3.38 0.73 -10.15
N THR A 49 -2.48 0.86 -11.13
CA THR A 49 -2.59 0.18 -12.43
C THR A 49 -1.59 -0.95 -12.63
N GLY A 50 -0.55 -1.02 -11.78
CA GLY A 50 0.60 -1.92 -11.91
C GLY A 50 1.49 -1.57 -13.10
N GLN A 51 1.29 -0.42 -13.74
CA GLN A 51 2.10 0.05 -14.84
C GLN A 51 3.46 0.52 -14.30
N THR A 52 4.53 0.16 -14.99
CA THR A 52 5.90 0.52 -14.60
C THR A 52 6.60 1.27 -15.71
N TRP A 53 7.40 2.26 -15.33
CA TRP A 53 8.26 3.01 -16.23
C TRP A 53 9.69 2.95 -15.72
N TYR A 54 10.63 3.04 -16.64
CA TYR A 54 12.05 3.11 -16.33
C TYR A 54 12.69 4.24 -17.13
N ARG A 55 13.75 4.80 -16.55
CA ARG A 55 14.55 5.81 -17.23
C ARG A 55 15.43 5.12 -18.28
N ALA A 56 15.44 5.66 -19.50
CA ALA A 56 16.27 5.19 -20.60
C ALA A 56 16.83 6.36 -21.38
N GLU A 57 17.94 6.15 -22.08
CA GLU A 57 18.44 7.12 -23.05
C GLU A 57 17.84 6.83 -24.43
N HIS A 58 17.44 7.87 -25.14
CA HIS A 58 17.03 7.81 -26.54
C HIS A 58 17.54 9.07 -27.23
N ASP A 59 18.37 8.89 -28.26
CA ASP A 59 18.97 9.97 -29.04
C ASP A 59 19.72 11.03 -28.19
N GLY A 60 20.41 10.59 -27.14
CA GLY A 60 21.16 11.48 -26.23
C GLY A 60 20.31 12.14 -25.15
N GLU A 61 18.99 11.91 -25.14
CA GLU A 61 18.07 12.45 -24.13
C GLU A 61 17.58 11.38 -23.17
N LEU A 62 17.36 11.78 -21.92
CA LEU A 62 16.75 10.91 -20.91
C LEU A 62 15.23 10.93 -21.04
N VAL A 63 14.68 9.76 -21.37
CA VAL A 63 13.24 9.54 -21.53
C VAL A 63 12.72 8.49 -20.56
N TRP A 64 11.41 8.52 -20.31
CA TRP A 64 10.71 7.47 -19.58
C TRP A 64 10.09 6.49 -20.57
N LYS A 65 10.46 5.21 -20.45
CA LYS A 65 9.88 4.13 -21.26
C LYS A 65 8.98 3.26 -20.41
N GLU A 66 7.81 2.93 -20.94
CA GLU A 66 6.90 1.98 -20.31
C GLU A 66 7.50 0.58 -20.39
N SER A 67 7.49 -0.12 -19.25
CA SER A 67 7.86 -1.52 -19.16
C SER A 67 6.68 -2.39 -19.59
N VAL A 68 6.93 -3.30 -20.53
CA VAL A 68 5.93 -4.30 -20.97
C VAL A 68 5.55 -5.26 -19.84
N LYS A 69 6.36 -5.35 -18.77
CA LYS A 69 6.07 -6.20 -17.61
C LYS A 69 5.16 -5.48 -16.62
N ARG A 70 3.89 -5.87 -16.60
CA ARG A 70 2.94 -5.52 -15.55
C ARG A 70 3.20 -6.41 -14.34
N TYR A 71 3.84 -5.87 -13.30
CA TYR A 71 3.98 -6.60 -12.04
C TYR A 71 2.63 -6.60 -11.33
N GLN A 72 2.02 -7.77 -11.22
CA GLN A 72 0.87 -7.95 -10.34
C GLN A 72 1.40 -8.09 -8.91
N PHE A 73 0.88 -7.28 -7.99
CA PHE A 73 1.02 -7.54 -6.57
C PHE A 73 0.37 -8.89 -6.27
N ARG A 74 1.19 -9.94 -6.16
CA ARG A 74 0.76 -11.16 -5.49
C ARG A 74 0.82 -10.83 -4.00
N ASN A 75 -0.31 -10.41 -3.43
CA ASN A 75 -0.45 -10.33 -1.98
C ASN A 75 0.05 -11.66 -1.42
N LYS A 76 1.17 -11.65 -0.72
CA LYS A 76 1.81 -12.84 -0.15
C LYS A 76 1.10 -13.31 1.13
N PHE A 77 -0.17 -12.95 1.28
CA PHE A 77 -1.07 -13.32 2.36
C PHE A 77 -2.46 -13.50 1.73
N GLY A 78 -2.61 -14.59 0.98
CA GLY A 78 -3.93 -15.17 0.72
C GLY A 78 -4.30 -16.00 1.93
N TYR A 79 -5.37 -15.59 2.63
CA TYR A 79 -6.10 -16.43 3.56
C TYR A 79 -6.63 -17.69 2.86
#